data_AF-A0A0K2VIH8-F1
#
_entry.id   AF-A0A0K2VIH8-F1
#
_cell.length_a   1.000
_cell.length_b   1.000
_cell.length_c   1.000
_cell.angle_alpha   90.00
_cell.angle_beta   90.00
_cell.angle_gamma   90.00
#
_symmetry.space_group_name_H-M   'P 1'
#
loop_
_entity.id
_entity.type
_entity.pdbx_description
1 polymer ?
#
loop_
_entity_poly.entity_id
_entity_poly.type
_entity_poly.pdbx_seq_one_letter_code
_entity_poly.pdbx_strand_id
1 'polypeptide(L)'
;ICRDSCHPVNGYCHSPGECICRNGWTGRDCNECVPYPGCKGTCVNNVPWTCTDIDTIPPGNTDEWSAWGRWSTCSRTCGDGTQIRARTCADHNGVSGNCRGSSTESRRCSISNCKIDGHWAEWTRWAPCSASCGTGSKTRFRSCSNPIPRYGGKPCAGLDR
;
A
#
# COMPACT_ATOMS: atom_id res chain seq x y z
N ILE A 1 -11.89 14.86 3.92
CA ILE A 1 -13.14 14.57 4.66
C ILE A 1 -13.81 13.43 3.94
N CYS A 2 -14.05 12.31 4.63
CA CYS A 2 -14.74 11.17 4.01
C CYS A 2 -16.13 11.61 3.56
N ARG A 3 -16.79 10.79 2.73
CA ARG A 3 -18.20 11.04 2.41
C ARG A 3 -19.01 11.24 3.70
N ASP A 4 -19.90 12.23 3.73
CA ASP A 4 -20.64 12.61 4.94
C ASP A 4 -21.47 11.46 5.56
N SER A 5 -21.93 10.53 4.73
CA SER A 5 -22.70 9.34 5.14
C SER A 5 -21.84 8.12 5.50
N CYS A 6 -20.51 8.22 5.40
CA CYS A 6 -19.61 7.09 5.64
C CYS A 6 -19.62 6.69 7.12
N HIS A 7 -19.82 5.40 7.42
CA HIS A 7 -19.88 4.93 8.79
C HIS A 7 -18.56 5.23 9.53
N PRO A 8 -18.58 5.89 10.69
CA PRO A 8 -17.38 6.44 11.35
C PRO A 8 -16.41 5.36 11.85
N VAL A 9 -16.92 4.14 12.07
CA VAL A 9 -16.12 3.01 12.56
C VAL A 9 -15.82 1.99 11.46
N ASN A 10 -16.78 1.76 10.56
CA ASN A 10 -16.76 0.65 9.60
C ASN A 10 -16.25 1.08 8.22
N GLY A 11 -16.24 2.39 7.96
CA GLY A 11 -15.68 2.99 6.78
C GLY A 11 -14.42 3.81 7.09
N TYR A 12 -13.61 4.05 6.07
CA TYR A 12 -12.53 5.03 6.09
C TYR A 12 -12.36 5.61 4.68
N CYS A 13 -11.56 6.64 4.51
CA CYS A 13 -11.31 7.23 3.19
C CYS A 13 -9.85 7.62 3.04
N HIS A 14 -9.35 7.53 1.81
CA HIS A 14 -8.06 8.10 1.45
C HIS A 14 -8.23 9.43 0.73
N SER A 15 -9.34 9.58 -0.01
CA SER A 15 -9.68 10.81 -0.73
C SER A 15 -10.99 11.44 -0.22
N PRO A 16 -11.18 12.76 -0.37
CA PRO A 16 -12.44 13.40 -0.03
C PRO A 16 -13.63 12.84 -0.82
N GLY A 17 -14.77 12.62 -0.17
CA GLY A 17 -15.99 12.08 -0.80
C GLY A 17 -16.00 10.56 -1.05
N GLU A 18 -14.96 9.86 -0.60
CA GLU A 18 -14.84 8.41 -0.64
C GLU A 18 -15.35 7.76 0.67
N CYS A 19 -15.80 6.51 0.59
CA CYS A 19 -16.05 5.64 1.73
C CYS A 19 -15.62 4.20 1.36
N ILE A 20 -14.55 3.73 1.98
CA ILE A 20 -13.97 2.40 1.81
C ILE A 20 -14.33 1.57 3.04
N CYS A 21 -14.95 0.41 2.83
CA CYS A 21 -15.40 -0.44 3.94
C CYS A 21 -14.29 -1.32 4.49
N ARG A 22 -14.26 -1.46 5.81
CA ARG A 22 -13.42 -2.43 6.51
C ARG A 22 -13.94 -3.84 6.26
N ASN A 23 -13.08 -4.85 6.48
CA ASN A 23 -13.46 -6.25 6.35
C ASN A 23 -14.71 -6.57 7.17
N GLY A 24 -15.62 -7.32 6.56
CA GLY A 24 -16.92 -7.64 7.13
C GLY A 24 -18.00 -6.60 6.84
N TRP A 25 -17.70 -5.47 6.20
CA TRP A 25 -18.68 -4.43 5.88
C TRP A 25 -18.73 -4.14 4.38
N THR A 26 -19.91 -3.78 3.89
CA THR A 26 -20.18 -3.49 2.49
C THR A 26 -21.22 -2.38 2.34
N GLY A 27 -21.53 -2.05 1.09
CA GLY A 27 -22.47 -1.00 0.73
C GLY A 27 -21.80 0.37 0.57
N ARG A 28 -22.59 1.35 0.12
CA ARG A 28 -22.10 2.70 -0.21
C ARG A 28 -21.52 3.45 0.99
N ASP A 29 -22.00 3.11 2.18
CA ASP A 29 -21.73 3.80 3.45
C ASP A 29 -21.15 2.86 4.53
N CYS A 30 -20.90 1.58 4.21
CA CYS A 30 -20.34 0.58 5.12
C CYS A 30 -21.22 0.22 6.33
N ASN A 31 -22.54 0.21 6.11
CA ASN A 31 -23.56 -0.11 7.12
C ASN A 31 -24.09 -1.56 7.03
N GLU A 32 -23.78 -2.25 5.93
CA GLU A 32 -24.22 -3.61 5.69
C GLU A 32 -23.11 -4.58 6.04
N CYS A 33 -23.43 -5.62 6.79
CA CYS A 33 -22.47 -6.65 7.14
C CYS A 33 -22.35 -7.68 5.99
N VAL A 34 -21.17 -8.29 5.88
CA VAL A 34 -20.90 -9.46 5.05
C VAL A 34 -19.99 -10.43 5.79
N PRO A 35 -19.98 -11.72 5.45
CA PRO A 35 -19.00 -12.65 5.99
C PRO A 35 -17.58 -12.18 5.67
N TYR A 36 -16.65 -12.45 6.58
CA TYR A 36 -15.24 -12.16 6.32
C TYR A 36 -14.75 -12.97 5.10
N PRO A 37 -13.82 -12.43 4.28
CA PRO A 37 -13.31 -13.13 3.11
C PRO A 37 -12.79 -14.52 3.48
N GLY A 38 -13.38 -15.57 2.89
CA GLY A 38 -13.01 -16.97 3.15
C GLY A 38 -13.91 -17.72 4.13
N CYS A 39 -14.83 -17.05 4.83
CA CYS A 39 -15.78 -17.70 5.72
C CYS A 39 -17.10 -18.04 4.99
N LYS A 40 -17.63 -19.24 5.26
CA LYS A 40 -18.96 -19.67 4.79
C LYS A 40 -19.97 -19.53 5.94
N GLY A 41 -20.57 -18.36 6.06
CA GLY A 41 -21.66 -18.10 7.00
C GLY A 41 -22.45 -16.85 6.64
N THR A 42 -23.32 -16.40 7.52
CA THR A 42 -24.21 -15.23 7.32
C THR A 42 -24.16 -14.34 8.54
N CYS A 43 -24.29 -13.03 8.39
CA CYS A 43 -24.25 -12.13 9.54
C CYS A 43 -25.26 -12.50 10.63
N VAL A 44 -24.91 -12.22 11.88
CA VAL A 44 -25.83 -12.35 13.01
C VAL A 44 -25.89 -11.01 13.73
N ASN A 45 -27.08 -10.46 13.96
CA ASN A 45 -27.30 -9.17 14.64
C ASN A 45 -26.53 -7.99 14.02
N ASN A 46 -26.45 -7.94 12.68
CA ASN A 46 -25.63 -6.99 11.90
C ASN A 46 -24.14 -7.00 12.26
N VAL A 47 -23.66 -8.10 12.85
CA VAL A 47 -22.24 -8.36 13.07
C VAL A 47 -21.75 -9.25 11.93
N PRO A 48 -20.65 -8.89 11.27
CA PRO A 48 -20.04 -9.70 10.23
C PRO A 48 -19.72 -11.12 10.71
N TRP A 49 -20.05 -12.13 9.89
CA TRP A 49 -19.79 -13.52 10.28
C TRP A 49 -18.29 -13.83 10.23
N THR A 50 -17.77 -14.22 11.38
CA THR A 50 -16.42 -14.76 11.56
C THR A 50 -16.49 -16.29 11.53
N CYS A 51 -15.49 -16.94 10.97
CA CYS A 51 -15.38 -18.41 11.00
C CYS A 51 -15.37 -18.94 12.46
N THR A 52 -16.15 -20.00 12.78
CA THR A 52 -16.19 -20.66 14.11
C THR A 52 -16.24 -22.20 13.98
N ASP A 53 -15.80 -22.94 15.02
CA ASP A 53 -15.39 -24.37 14.99
C ASP A 53 -16.18 -25.32 15.94
N ILE A 54 -17.39 -25.84 15.65
CA ILE A 54 -18.02 -26.89 16.50
C ILE A 54 -18.87 -27.91 15.71
N ASP A 55 -18.38 -29.15 15.63
CA ASP A 55 -19.07 -30.40 16.05
C ASP A 55 -18.13 -31.62 15.81
N THR A 56 -17.78 -32.35 16.89
CA THR A 56 -17.12 -33.70 16.99
C THR A 56 -15.58 -33.81 17.06
N ILE A 57 -15.01 -33.92 18.28
CA ILE A 57 -13.57 -34.21 18.53
C ILE A 57 -13.35 -35.56 19.24
N PRO A 58 -12.64 -36.54 18.64
CA PRO A 58 -11.95 -37.65 19.31
C PRO A 58 -10.49 -37.29 19.68
N PRO A 59 -9.83 -38.04 20.60
CA PRO A 59 -8.48 -37.72 21.08
C PRO A 59 -7.42 -38.02 20.01
N GLY A 60 -7.21 -37.06 19.13
CA GLY A 60 -6.18 -37.03 18.12
C GLY A 60 -5.73 -35.58 17.94
N ASN A 61 -4.67 -35.22 18.66
CA ASN A 61 -4.00 -33.94 18.54
C ASN A 61 -3.50 -33.76 17.10
N THR A 62 -4.16 -32.91 16.33
CA THR A 62 -3.64 -32.42 15.03
C THR A 62 -3.86 -30.91 14.93
N ASP A 63 -3.01 -30.16 15.63
CA ASP A 63 -2.81 -28.72 15.43
C ASP A 63 -2.14 -28.48 14.05
N GLU A 64 -2.90 -28.66 12.97
CA GLU A 64 -2.38 -28.53 11.62
C GLU A 64 -2.62 -27.10 11.08
N TRP A 65 -1.54 -26.48 10.61
CA TRP A 65 -1.64 -25.24 9.86
C TRP A 65 -2.42 -25.48 8.56
N SER A 66 -3.33 -24.57 8.22
CA SER A 66 -3.87 -24.49 6.87
C SER A 66 -2.73 -24.35 5.85
N ALA A 67 -3.02 -24.70 4.60
CA ALA A 67 -2.18 -24.29 3.49
C ALA A 67 -1.98 -22.76 3.54
N TRP A 68 -0.79 -22.32 3.16
CA TRP A 68 -0.51 -20.90 3.01
C TRP A 68 -1.42 -20.30 1.93
N GLY A 69 -1.99 -19.13 2.25
CA GLY A 69 -2.65 -18.30 1.27
C GLY A 69 -1.69 -17.83 0.18
N ARG A 70 -2.25 -17.27 -0.89
CA ARG A 70 -1.46 -16.64 -1.96
C ARG A 70 -0.71 -15.43 -1.41
N TRP A 71 0.46 -15.17 -1.99
CA TRP A 71 1.17 -13.91 -1.77
C TRP A 71 0.31 -12.75 -2.24
N SER A 72 0.21 -11.70 -1.41
CA SER A 72 -0.36 -10.41 -1.79
C SER A 72 0.43 -9.77 -2.94
N THR A 73 -0.15 -8.75 -3.55
CA THR A 73 0.59 -7.86 -4.47
C THR A 73 1.75 -7.20 -3.73
N CYS A 74 2.79 -6.83 -4.46
CA CYS A 74 3.91 -6.10 -3.89
C CYS A 74 3.42 -4.77 -3.27
N SER A 75 3.96 -4.40 -2.11
CA SER A 75 3.60 -3.14 -1.43
C SER A 75 3.91 -1.88 -2.22
N ARG A 76 4.71 -2.00 -3.29
CA ARG A 76 5.01 -0.94 -4.24
C ARG A 76 4.63 -1.37 -5.64
N THR A 77 4.39 -0.39 -6.49
CA THR A 77 4.19 -0.60 -7.95
C THR A 77 5.48 -0.46 -8.75
N CYS A 78 6.57 0.00 -8.11
CA CYS A 78 7.92 0.08 -8.68
C CYS A 78 8.99 0.00 -7.57
N GLY A 79 10.20 -0.41 -7.94
CA GLY A 79 11.32 -0.61 -7.03
C GLY A 79 11.11 -1.82 -6.11
N ASP A 80 11.74 -1.76 -4.93
CA ASP A 80 11.72 -2.85 -3.95
C ASP A 80 10.59 -2.65 -2.93
N GLY A 81 9.74 -3.66 -2.79
CA GLY A 81 8.68 -3.73 -1.80
C GLY A 81 8.65 -5.06 -1.06
N THR A 82 7.52 -5.31 -0.41
CA THR A 82 7.27 -6.53 0.37
C THR A 82 5.95 -7.15 -0.05
N GLN A 83 5.91 -8.48 -0.13
CA GLN A 83 4.69 -9.28 -0.20
C GLN A 83 4.49 -10.01 1.11
N ILE A 84 3.22 -10.18 1.47
CA ILE A 84 2.78 -10.89 2.68
C ILE A 84 1.84 -12.01 2.28
N ARG A 85 1.95 -13.17 2.93
CA ARG A 85 0.95 -14.24 2.90
C ARG A 85 0.59 -14.67 4.32
N ALA A 86 -0.59 -15.24 4.48
CA ALA A 86 -1.12 -15.68 5.76
C ALA A 86 -1.61 -17.14 5.69
N ARG A 87 -1.65 -17.81 6.84
CA ARG A 87 -2.25 -19.13 7.05
C ARG A 87 -2.98 -19.12 8.39
N THR A 88 -3.92 -20.03 8.57
CA THR A 88 -4.71 -20.15 9.80
C THR A 88 -4.37 -21.46 10.50
N CYS A 89 -4.33 -21.44 11.82
CA CYS A 89 -4.23 -22.65 12.63
C CYS A 89 -5.65 -23.00 13.07
N ALA A 90 -6.09 -24.22 12.81
CA ALA A 90 -7.30 -24.75 13.42
C ALA A 90 -6.86 -25.75 14.50
N ASP A 91 -7.07 -25.42 15.77
CA ASP A 91 -7.24 -26.45 16.81
C ASP A 91 -8.73 -26.79 16.83
N HIS A 92 -9.03 -28.05 17.12
CA HIS A 92 -10.33 -28.67 16.96
C HIS A 92 -11.42 -28.04 17.89
N ASN A 93 -11.05 -27.11 18.77
CA ASN A 93 -11.89 -26.48 19.81
C ASN A 93 -12.05 -24.96 19.70
N GLY A 94 -11.67 -24.31 18.60
CA GLY A 94 -11.86 -22.86 18.43
C GLY A 94 -11.02 -21.98 19.37
N VAL A 95 -10.03 -22.57 20.05
CA VAL A 95 -9.00 -21.84 20.80
C VAL A 95 -7.78 -21.71 19.90
N SER A 96 -7.57 -20.53 19.31
CA SER A 96 -6.36 -20.27 18.50
C SER A 96 -5.14 -20.27 19.42
N GLY A 97 -4.16 -21.16 19.23
CA GLY A 97 -2.91 -21.02 19.98
C GLY A 97 -1.88 -22.14 19.94
N ASN A 98 -2.23 -23.37 19.56
CA ASN A 98 -1.28 -24.50 19.71
C ASN A 98 -0.38 -24.77 18.49
N CYS A 99 -0.68 -24.22 17.31
CA CYS A 99 0.21 -24.39 16.16
C CYS A 99 1.54 -23.63 16.35
N ARG A 100 2.66 -24.36 16.28
CA ARG A 100 4.00 -23.77 16.37
C ARG A 100 4.36 -23.00 15.08
N GLY A 101 4.82 -21.76 15.23
CA GLY A 101 5.30 -20.91 14.13
C GLY A 101 4.39 -19.72 13.82
N SER A 102 4.77 -18.90 12.83
CA SER A 102 4.01 -17.69 12.48
C SER A 102 2.81 -18.01 11.59
N SER A 103 1.71 -17.29 11.80
CA SER A 103 0.54 -17.25 10.92
C SER A 103 0.74 -16.35 9.69
N THR A 104 1.83 -15.57 9.68
CA THR A 104 2.15 -14.61 8.61
C THR A 104 3.60 -14.77 8.16
N GLU A 105 3.83 -14.65 6.86
CA GLU A 105 5.17 -14.64 6.27
C GLU A 105 5.33 -13.44 5.34
N SER A 106 6.52 -12.85 5.33
CA SER A 106 6.88 -11.72 4.48
C SER A 106 8.09 -12.06 3.62
N ARG A 107 8.10 -11.54 2.38
CA ARG A 107 9.24 -11.64 1.48
C ARG A 107 9.42 -10.35 0.68
N ARG A 108 10.65 -10.10 0.23
CA ARG A 108 10.94 -9.00 -0.69
C ARG A 108 10.37 -9.30 -2.08
N CYS A 109 9.91 -8.25 -2.75
CA CYS A 109 9.55 -8.25 -4.16
C CYS A 109 10.25 -7.06 -4.83
N SER A 110 10.76 -7.28 -6.05
CA SER A 110 11.36 -6.23 -6.87
C SER A 110 10.61 -6.18 -8.19
N ILE A 111 10.09 -5.01 -8.55
CA ILE A 111 9.38 -4.81 -9.83
C ILE A 111 10.34 -4.15 -10.82
N SER A 112 9.91 -3.13 -11.54
CA SER A 112 10.74 -2.29 -12.39
C SER A 112 11.20 -1.08 -11.60
N ASN A 113 12.32 -0.48 -12.00
CA ASN A 113 12.77 0.78 -11.43
C ASN A 113 11.65 1.85 -11.44
N CYS A 114 11.57 2.65 -10.38
CA CYS A 114 10.67 3.79 -10.34
C CYS A 114 11.14 4.86 -11.31
N LYS A 115 10.20 5.52 -11.98
CA LYS A 115 10.48 6.69 -12.81
C LYS A 115 11.13 7.77 -11.95
N ILE A 116 12.22 8.36 -12.43
CA ILE A 116 12.88 9.49 -11.79
C ILE A 116 12.69 10.67 -12.73
N ASP A 117 11.85 11.62 -12.34
CA ASP A 117 11.65 12.86 -13.09
C ASP A 117 12.85 13.78 -12.87
N GLY A 118 13.27 14.46 -13.94
CA GLY A 118 14.36 15.40 -13.91
C GLY A 118 14.00 16.67 -13.18
N HIS A 119 14.93 17.17 -12.37
CA HIS A 119 14.81 18.48 -11.76
C HIS A 119 16.08 19.31 -12.00
N TRP A 120 15.85 20.62 -12.10
CA TRP A 120 16.92 21.59 -12.29
C TRP A 120 17.85 21.56 -11.08
N ALA A 121 19.15 21.47 -11.34
CA ALA A 121 20.15 21.80 -10.34
C ALA A 121 20.10 23.30 -10.02
N GLU A 122 20.73 23.67 -8.91
CA GLU A 122 20.94 25.07 -8.56
C GLU A 122 21.65 25.81 -9.69
N TRP A 123 21.26 27.07 -9.86
CA TRP A 123 21.94 27.96 -10.80
C TRP A 123 23.40 28.13 -10.42
N THR A 124 24.29 28.20 -11.42
CA THR A 124 25.65 28.67 -11.19
C THR A 124 25.63 30.11 -10.69
N ARG A 125 26.74 30.54 -10.08
CA ARG A 125 26.97 31.96 -9.85
C ARG A 125 26.91 32.71 -11.18
N TRP A 126 26.48 33.96 -11.11
CA TRP A 126 26.54 34.86 -12.25
C TRP A 126 27.99 35.03 -12.72
N ALA A 127 28.19 34.95 -14.03
CA ALA A 127 29.44 35.33 -14.65
C ALA A 127 29.72 36.83 -14.45
N PRO A 128 30.99 37.26 -14.57
CA PRO A 128 31.33 38.67 -14.63
C PRO A 128 30.56 39.40 -15.73
N CYS A 129 30.41 40.72 -15.58
CA CYS A 129 29.78 41.55 -16.61
C CYS A 129 30.61 41.51 -17.90
N SER A 130 29.96 41.46 -19.05
CA SER A 130 30.63 41.50 -20.35
C SER A 130 31.36 42.82 -20.64
N ALA A 131 31.05 43.88 -19.89
CA ALA A 131 31.68 45.20 -20.02
C ALA A 131 32.15 45.69 -18.64
N SER A 132 33.28 46.38 -18.63
CA SER A 132 33.85 47.02 -17.44
C SER A 132 33.27 48.43 -17.19
N CYS A 133 32.66 49.06 -18.20
CA CYS A 133 31.92 50.31 -18.10
C CYS A 133 30.78 50.34 -19.13
N GLY A 134 29.75 51.17 -18.89
CA GLY A 134 28.56 51.23 -19.75
C GLY A 134 27.62 50.03 -19.61
N THR A 135 26.88 49.70 -20.66
CA THR A 135 25.91 48.59 -20.67
C THR A 135 26.60 47.25 -20.95
N GLY A 136 26.31 46.23 -20.13
CA GLY A 136 26.78 44.86 -20.34
C GLY A 136 25.76 43.82 -19.87
N SER A 137 26.00 42.56 -20.21
CA SER A 137 25.15 41.42 -19.85
C SER A 137 25.88 40.49 -18.88
N LYS A 138 25.11 39.74 -18.07
CA LYS A 138 25.60 38.62 -17.26
C LYS A 138 24.86 37.35 -17.62
N THR A 139 25.58 36.24 -17.59
CA THR A 139 25.04 34.92 -17.87
C THR A 139 25.23 34.03 -16.65
N ARG A 140 24.34 33.08 -16.45
CA ARG A 140 24.45 32.00 -15.47
C ARG A 140 23.81 30.76 -16.07
N PHE A 141 24.24 29.59 -15.62
CA PHE A 141 23.82 28.32 -16.17
C PHE A 141 23.13 27.44 -15.14
N ARG A 142 22.29 26.51 -15.57
CA ARG A 142 21.78 25.37 -14.78
C ARG A 142 21.70 24.14 -15.66
N SER A 143 21.74 22.96 -15.05
CA SER A 143 21.59 21.68 -15.74
C SER A 143 20.47 20.85 -15.14
N CYS A 144 19.83 20.02 -15.97
CA CYS A 144 18.81 19.07 -15.52
C CYS A 144 19.46 17.85 -14.85
N SER A 145 20.02 18.04 -13.65
CA SER A 145 20.86 17.03 -12.99
C SER A 145 20.55 16.75 -11.53
N ASN A 146 19.52 17.39 -10.94
CA ASN A 146 19.21 17.25 -9.51
C ASN A 146 17.75 16.82 -9.24
N PRO A 147 17.32 15.61 -9.63
CA PRO A 147 18.11 14.52 -10.19
C PRO A 147 18.09 14.49 -11.73
N ILE A 148 18.98 13.70 -12.32
CA ILE A 148 18.94 13.38 -13.75
C ILE A 148 17.72 12.49 -14.02
N PRO A 149 16.87 12.78 -15.03
CA PRO A 149 15.75 11.92 -15.38
C PRO A 149 16.21 10.50 -15.72
N ARG A 150 15.54 9.48 -15.18
CA ARG A 150 15.84 8.06 -15.43
C ARG A 150 14.58 7.21 -15.49
N TYR A 151 14.73 6.02 -16.08
CA TYR A 151 13.69 4.99 -16.13
C TYR A 151 12.36 5.48 -16.74
N GLY A 152 12.45 6.38 -17.73
CA GLY A 152 11.27 6.96 -18.39
C GLY A 152 10.57 8.07 -17.60
N GLY A 153 11.26 8.69 -16.63
CA GLY A 153 10.81 9.93 -16.00
C GLY A 153 10.93 11.13 -16.94
N LYS A 154 10.22 12.20 -16.60
CA LYS A 154 10.07 13.40 -17.43
C LYS A 154 11.35 14.23 -17.46
N PRO A 155 11.70 14.85 -18.60
CA PRO A 155 12.78 15.83 -18.64
C PRO A 155 12.40 17.10 -17.86
N CYS A 156 13.41 17.91 -17.51
CA CYS A 156 13.16 19.22 -16.91
C CYS A 156 12.40 20.12 -17.88
N ALA A 157 11.47 20.92 -17.34
CA ALA A 157 10.74 21.91 -18.15
C ALA A 157 11.65 23.11 -18.50
N GLY A 158 11.74 23.41 -19.80
CA GLY A 158 12.53 24.51 -20.36
C GLY A 158 13.88 24.08 -20.95
N LEU A 159 14.60 25.02 -21.52
CA LEU A 159 15.95 24.78 -22.06
C LEU A 159 17.01 24.92 -20.96
N ASP A 160 18.09 24.15 -21.08
CA ASP A 160 19.34 24.41 -20.37
C ASP A 160 19.78 25.83 -20.74
N ARG A 161 19.94 26.68 -19.72
CA ARG A 161 20.35 28.07 -19.84
C ARG A 161 21.33 28.36 -18.76
#